data_AF-A0A090RN07-F1
#
_entry.id   AF-A0A090RN07-F1
#
_cell.length_a   1.000
_cell.length_b   1.000
_cell.length_c   1.000
_cell.angle_alpha   90.00
_cell.angle_beta   90.00
_cell.angle_gamma   90.00
#
_symmetry.space_group_name_H-M   'P 1'
#
loop_
_entity.id
_entity.type
_entity.pdbx_description
1 polymer ?
#
loop_
_entity_poly.entity_id
_entity_poly.type
_entity_poly.pdbx_seq_one_letter_code
_entity_poly.pdbx_strand_id
1 'polypeptide(L)'
;MQLIEWAQTNQSWIIEDDYDSEFQFDSRPFRSMQGLAAESGNADKMIYIGSMSKVMFNSLRIGYMVVPPHMVQLCLEIKDALSGDTPALVQAALADFISEGTLVRHIRKMRRLYEQKYRQVRQSIQASFGSDWHVVCKGRVCM
;
A
#
# COMPACT_ATOMS: atom_id res chain seq x y z
N MET A 1 -5.57 11.66 13.20
CA MET A 1 -4.89 11.44 14.50
C MET A 1 -5.74 10.69 15.51
N GLN A 2 -7.06 10.90 15.56
CA GLN A 2 -7.97 10.24 16.53
C GLN A 2 -7.78 8.71 16.67
N LEU A 3 -7.55 7.97 15.57
CA LEU A 3 -7.33 6.51 15.65
C LEU A 3 -6.00 6.14 16.33
N ILE A 4 -4.92 6.87 16.03
CA ILE A 4 -3.59 6.66 16.64
C ILE A 4 -3.65 6.97 18.14
N GLU A 5 -4.30 8.08 18.50
CA GLU A 5 -4.54 8.47 19.90
C GLU A 5 -5.38 7.41 20.64
N TRP A 6 -6.46 6.95 20.02
CA TRP A 6 -7.29 5.89 20.59
C TRP A 6 -6.48 4.60 20.82
N ALA A 7 -5.67 4.19 19.86
CA ALA A 7 -4.85 2.99 19.99
C ALA A 7 -3.82 3.13 21.13
N GLN A 8 -3.22 4.31 21.26
CA GLN A 8 -2.32 4.63 22.36
C GLN A 8 -3.03 4.56 23.72
N THR A 9 -4.19 5.20 23.87
CA THR A 9 -4.98 5.17 25.11
C THR A 9 -5.39 3.74 25.50
N ASN A 10 -5.71 2.90 24.51
CA ASN A 10 -6.19 1.54 24.73
C ASN A 10 -5.09 0.47 24.62
N GLN A 11 -3.81 0.87 24.54
CA GLN A 11 -2.67 -0.05 24.37
C GLN A 11 -2.84 -1.04 23.20
N SER A 12 -3.56 -0.62 22.17
CA SER A 12 -3.94 -1.43 21.02
C SER A 12 -2.97 -1.26 19.86
N TRP A 13 -2.93 -2.26 18.98
CA TRP A 13 -2.14 -2.24 17.76
C TRP A 13 -2.97 -1.73 16.58
N ILE A 14 -2.34 -0.97 15.68
CA ILE A 14 -2.89 -0.63 14.38
C ILE A 14 -2.13 -1.41 13.32
N ILE A 15 -2.86 -2.11 12.47
CA ILE A 15 -2.33 -2.76 11.27
C ILE A 15 -2.87 -1.99 10.07
N GLU A 16 -1.96 -1.31 9.36
CA GLU A 16 -2.25 -0.61 8.11
C GLU A 16 -1.85 -1.52 6.94
N ASP A 17 -2.84 -2.08 6.23
CA ASP A 17 -2.62 -2.80 4.97
C ASP A 17 -2.85 -1.83 3.81
N ASP A 18 -1.76 -1.32 3.24
CA ASP A 18 -1.77 -0.31 2.19
C ASP A 18 -1.29 -0.90 0.86
N TYR A 19 -2.27 -1.29 0.05
CA TYR A 19 -2.04 -2.00 -1.20
C TYR A 19 -2.24 -1.14 -2.46
N ASP A 20 -2.72 0.11 -2.32
CA ASP A 20 -3.11 0.95 -3.47
C ASP A 20 -2.76 2.45 -3.36
N SER A 21 -2.01 2.87 -2.34
CA SER A 21 -1.68 4.29 -2.15
C SER A 21 -0.93 4.92 -3.33
N GLU A 22 -0.20 4.13 -4.13
CA GLU A 22 0.49 4.60 -5.34
C GLU A 22 -0.46 5.03 -6.46
N PHE A 23 -1.73 4.59 -6.41
CA PHE A 23 -2.74 4.80 -7.45
C PHE A 23 -3.86 5.74 -7.03
N GLN A 24 -3.49 6.86 -6.39
CA GLN A 24 -4.41 7.95 -6.05
C GLN A 24 -4.46 9.02 -7.17
N PHE A 25 -5.62 9.39 -7.73
CA PHE A 25 -5.73 10.35 -8.86
C PHE A 25 -6.33 11.70 -8.48
N ASP A 26 -7.35 11.69 -7.62
CA ASP A 26 -8.22 12.86 -7.40
C ASP A 26 -7.69 13.82 -6.29
N SER A 27 -6.58 13.50 -5.60
CA SER A 27 -6.07 14.31 -4.48
C SER A 27 -4.56 14.21 -4.26
N ARG A 28 -4.02 15.11 -3.40
CA ARG A 28 -2.70 14.95 -2.78
C ARG A 28 -2.67 13.59 -2.06
N PRO A 29 -1.57 12.81 -2.18
CA PRO A 29 -1.48 11.52 -1.50
C PRO A 29 -1.73 11.70 -0.01
N PHE A 30 -2.62 10.89 0.55
CA PHE A 30 -2.72 10.79 2.00
C PHE A 30 -1.39 10.29 2.54
N ARG A 31 -0.88 10.92 3.60
CA ARG A 31 0.27 10.35 4.32
C ARG A 31 -0.18 9.03 4.93
N SER A 32 0.67 8.00 4.87
CA SER A 32 0.41 6.75 5.57
C SER A 32 0.21 7.02 7.06
N MET A 33 -0.64 6.22 7.72
CA MET A 33 -0.79 6.32 9.16
C MET A 33 0.53 5.98 9.85
N GLN A 34 1.35 5.12 9.26
CA GLN A 34 2.72 4.85 9.71
C GLN A 34 3.59 6.11 9.77
N GLY A 35 3.58 6.96 8.74
CA GLY A 35 4.32 8.22 8.76
C GLY A 35 3.83 9.17 9.86
N LEU A 36 2.52 9.24 10.06
CA LEU A 36 1.91 10.06 11.11
C LEU A 36 2.22 9.52 12.52
N ALA A 37 2.21 8.20 12.70
CA ALA A 37 2.53 7.55 13.98
C ALA A 37 4.00 7.76 14.35
N ALA A 38 4.91 7.76 13.37
CA ALA A 38 6.31 8.09 13.59
C ALA A 38 6.50 9.54 14.09
N GLU A 39 5.81 10.50 13.48
CA GLU A 39 5.86 11.91 13.89
C GLU A 39 5.33 12.13 15.31
N SER A 40 4.31 11.36 15.72
CA SER A 40 3.69 11.48 17.06
C SER A 40 4.35 10.62 18.14
N GLY A 41 5.46 9.91 17.85
CA GLY A 41 6.11 9.00 18.80
C GLY A 41 5.31 7.72 19.10
N ASN A 42 4.37 7.34 18.25
CA ASN A 42 3.50 6.17 18.38
C ASN A 42 3.84 5.04 17.39
N ALA A 43 5.03 5.08 16.78
CA ALA A 43 5.48 4.05 15.83
C ALA A 43 5.50 2.64 16.45
N ASP A 44 5.71 2.53 17.77
CA ASP A 44 5.75 1.26 18.50
C ASP A 44 4.42 0.49 18.54
N LYS A 45 3.30 1.09 18.09
CA LYS A 45 1.98 0.46 18.00
C LYS A 45 1.46 0.33 16.57
N MET A 46 2.32 0.57 15.59
CA MET A 46 1.94 0.55 14.19
C MET A 46 2.67 -0.57 13.45
N ILE A 47 1.90 -1.39 12.73
CA ILE A 47 2.38 -2.36 11.76
C ILE A 47 1.88 -1.90 10.40
N TYR A 48 2.79 -1.67 9.45
CA TYR A 48 2.44 -1.33 8.08
C TYR A 48 2.77 -2.49 7.16
N ILE A 49 1.83 -2.89 6.32
CA ILE A 49 1.93 -4.00 5.39
C ILE A 49 1.75 -3.44 3.98
N GLY A 50 2.64 -3.83 3.07
CA GLY A 50 2.56 -3.47 1.67
C GLY A 50 2.81 -4.68 0.76
N SER A 51 2.37 -4.56 -0.49
CA SER A 51 2.57 -5.59 -1.51
C SER A 51 3.02 -5.00 -2.85
N MET A 52 3.94 -5.68 -3.51
CA MET A 52 4.34 -5.33 -4.87
C MET A 52 3.37 -5.86 -5.94
N SER A 53 2.36 -6.65 -5.55
CA SER A 53 1.47 -7.35 -6.50
C SER A 53 0.67 -6.38 -7.38
N LYS A 54 0.25 -5.24 -6.83
CA LYS A 54 -0.59 -4.24 -7.52
C LYS A 54 0.21 -3.17 -8.23
N VAL A 55 1.44 -2.91 -7.77
CA VAL A 55 2.38 -2.01 -8.44
C VAL A 55 3.06 -2.69 -9.62
N MET A 56 3.31 -4.00 -9.53
CA MET A 56 4.01 -4.79 -10.55
C MET A 56 3.08 -5.83 -11.18
N PHE A 57 3.12 -7.07 -10.70
CA PHE A 57 2.30 -8.17 -11.20
C PHE A 57 2.11 -9.24 -10.11
N ASN A 58 0.96 -9.92 -10.12
CA ASN A 58 0.56 -10.84 -9.04
C ASN A 58 1.51 -12.02 -8.83
N SER A 59 2.18 -12.52 -9.89
CA SER A 59 3.12 -13.64 -9.77
C SER A 59 4.46 -13.27 -9.13
N LEU A 60 4.71 -11.99 -8.83
CA LEU A 60 5.94 -11.57 -8.14
C LEU A 60 5.98 -12.10 -6.69
N ARG A 61 4.81 -12.19 -6.02
CA ARG A 61 4.65 -12.72 -4.66
C ARG A 61 5.59 -12.11 -3.61
N ILE A 62 5.94 -10.83 -3.77
CA ILE A 62 6.70 -10.06 -2.79
C ILE A 62 5.77 -9.09 -2.05
N GLY A 63 5.79 -9.19 -0.73
CA GLY A 63 5.25 -8.20 0.19
C GLY A 63 6.31 -7.80 1.20
N TYR A 64 6.05 -6.73 1.93
CA TYR A 64 6.92 -6.25 2.99
C TYR A 64 6.08 -5.80 4.18
N MET A 65 6.72 -5.79 5.34
CA MET A 65 6.12 -5.35 6.58
C MET A 65 7.09 -4.42 7.30
N VAL A 66 6.60 -3.26 7.72
CA VAL A 66 7.32 -2.32 8.57
C VAL A 66 6.75 -2.47 9.97
N VAL A 67 7.60 -2.95 10.88
CA VAL A 67 7.25 -3.21 12.29
C VAL A 67 8.20 -2.45 13.22
N PRO A 68 7.84 -2.26 14.50
CA PRO A 68 8.76 -1.75 15.50
C PRO A 68 10.05 -2.60 15.58
N PRO A 69 11.22 -2.00 15.85
CA PRO A 69 12.49 -2.73 15.87
C PRO A 69 12.50 -3.97 16.78
N HIS A 70 11.82 -3.88 17.93
CA HIS A 70 11.73 -4.97 18.90
C HIS A 70 10.88 -6.17 18.42
N MET A 71 10.07 -6.00 17.36
CA MET A 71 9.25 -7.08 16.78
C MET A 71 9.90 -7.77 15.59
N VAL A 72 10.95 -7.19 15.01
CA VAL A 72 11.56 -7.70 13.76
C VAL A 72 11.93 -9.17 13.89
N GLN A 73 12.63 -9.54 14.97
CA GLN A 73 13.07 -10.92 15.19
C GLN A 73 11.90 -11.90 15.29
N LEU A 74 10.87 -11.56 16.07
CA LEU A 74 9.65 -12.36 16.20
C LEU A 74 8.94 -12.56 14.85
N CYS A 75 8.84 -11.49 14.05
CA CYS A 75 8.22 -11.57 12.72
C CYS A 75 9.02 -12.47 11.77
N LEU A 76 10.35 -12.42 11.83
CA LEU A 76 11.22 -13.30 11.03
C LEU A 76 11.05 -14.78 11.42
N GLU A 77 11.01 -15.08 12.72
CA GLU A 77 10.78 -16.45 13.22
C GLU A 77 9.42 -17.00 12.77
N ILE A 78 8.36 -16.19 12.86
CA ILE A 78 7.02 -16.57 12.39
C ILE A 78 7.01 -16.78 10.87
N LYS A 79 7.65 -15.88 10.11
CA LYS A 79 7.75 -15.99 8.65
C LYS A 79 8.43 -17.30 8.25
N ASP A 80 9.55 -17.61 8.89
CA ASP A 80 10.34 -18.81 8.60
C ASP A 80 9.51 -20.07 8.88
N ALA A 81 8.85 -20.14 10.04
CA ALA A 81 7.99 -21.25 10.41
C ALA A 81 6.78 -21.47 9.47
N LEU A 82 6.20 -20.40 8.92
CA LEU A 82 4.99 -20.47 8.09
C LEU A 82 5.27 -20.66 6.60
N SER A 83 6.32 -20.01 6.08
CA SER A 83 6.51 -19.85 4.64
C SER A 83 7.96 -19.97 4.18
N GLY A 84 8.91 -20.02 5.12
CA GLY A 84 10.34 -20.00 4.81
C GLY A 84 10.77 -18.75 4.04
N ASP A 85 11.79 -18.94 3.20
CA ASP A 85 12.41 -17.86 2.46
C ASP A 85 11.58 -17.36 1.28
N THR A 86 11.60 -16.04 1.10
CA THR A 86 11.13 -15.41 -0.14
C THR A 86 12.24 -15.52 -1.20
N PRO A 87 11.93 -15.78 -2.49
CA PRO A 87 12.95 -16.02 -3.52
C PRO A 87 14.02 -14.92 -3.61
N ALA A 88 15.26 -15.24 -3.23
CA ALA A 88 16.35 -14.27 -3.11
C ALA A 88 16.71 -13.56 -4.43
N LEU A 89 16.71 -14.30 -5.55
CA LEU A 89 16.99 -13.72 -6.87
C LEU A 89 15.96 -12.65 -7.26
N VAL A 90 14.69 -12.89 -6.95
CA VAL A 90 13.61 -11.94 -7.25
C VAL A 90 13.71 -10.71 -6.33
N GLN A 91 14.07 -10.91 -5.07
CA GLN A 91 14.32 -9.81 -4.14
C GLN A 91 15.50 -8.93 -4.61
N ALA A 92 16.60 -9.54 -5.05
CA ALA A 92 17.76 -8.82 -5.57
C ALA A 92 17.41 -8.00 -6.82
N ALA A 93 16.74 -8.61 -7.79
CA ALA A 93 16.28 -7.90 -8.99
C ALA A 93 15.32 -6.75 -8.66
N LEU A 94 14.42 -6.94 -7.69
CA LEU A 94 13.54 -5.87 -7.22
C LEU A 94 14.33 -4.74 -6.53
N ALA A 95 15.35 -5.07 -5.73
CA ALA A 95 16.21 -4.10 -5.06
C ALA A 95 16.95 -3.22 -6.09
N ASP A 96 17.49 -3.81 -7.14
CA ASP A 96 18.12 -3.08 -8.24
C ASP A 96 17.10 -2.17 -8.96
N PHE A 97 15.93 -2.73 -9.29
CA PHE A 97 14.85 -1.99 -9.95
C PHE A 97 14.35 -0.77 -9.14
N ILE A 98 14.36 -0.87 -7.81
CA ILE A 98 14.07 0.23 -6.89
C ILE A 98 15.22 1.24 -6.89
N SER A 99 16.44 0.77 -6.68
CA SER A 99 17.65 1.60 -6.51
C SER A 99 17.97 2.44 -7.76
N GLU A 100 17.68 1.91 -8.95
CA GLU A 100 17.83 2.61 -10.23
C GLU A 100 16.71 3.64 -10.51
N GLY A 101 15.72 3.74 -9.61
CA GLY A 101 14.54 4.59 -9.78
C GLY A 101 13.55 4.09 -10.84
N THR A 102 13.75 2.87 -11.34
CA THR A 102 12.91 2.29 -12.39
C THR A 102 11.49 1.99 -11.89
N LEU A 103 11.34 1.59 -10.62
CA LEU A 103 10.03 1.45 -9.97
C LEU A 103 9.21 2.75 -10.01
N VAL A 104 9.83 3.88 -9.66
CA VAL A 104 9.16 5.18 -9.65
C VAL A 104 8.69 5.57 -11.06
N ARG A 105 9.52 5.33 -12.08
CA ARG A 105 9.13 5.53 -13.49
C ARG A 105 7.96 4.64 -13.89
N HIS A 106 7.98 3.38 -13.47
CA HIS A 106 6.92 2.42 -13.72
C HIS A 106 5.59 2.87 -13.09
N ILE A 107 5.59 3.20 -11.80
CA ILE A 107 4.40 3.69 -11.08
C ILE A 107 3.79 4.90 -11.78
N ARG A 108 4.62 5.89 -12.18
CA ARG A 108 4.14 7.08 -12.90
C ARG A 108 3.47 6.74 -14.23
N LYS A 109 4.01 5.77 -14.98
CA LYS A 109 3.41 5.28 -16.22
C LYS A 109 2.07 4.58 -15.93
N MET A 110 2.04 3.70 -14.95
CA MET A 110 0.84 2.93 -14.59
C MET A 110 -0.27 3.82 -14.05
N ARG A 111 0.06 4.85 -13.26
CA ARG A 111 -0.91 5.84 -12.77
C ARG A 111 -1.65 6.52 -13.91
N ARG A 112 -0.95 6.99 -14.96
CA ARG A 112 -1.61 7.59 -16.14
C ARG A 112 -2.54 6.62 -16.85
N LEU A 113 -2.13 5.37 -17.01
CA LEU A 113 -2.94 4.34 -17.66
C LEU A 113 -4.22 4.05 -16.86
N TYR A 114 -4.10 3.88 -15.54
CA TYR A 114 -5.24 3.59 -14.69
C TYR A 114 -6.18 4.77 -14.52
N GLU A 115 -5.66 6.00 -14.54
CA GLU A 115 -6.49 7.21 -14.59
C GLU A 115 -7.39 7.23 -15.83
N GLN A 116 -6.83 6.90 -17.01
CA GLN A 116 -7.59 6.82 -18.25
C GLN A 116 -8.69 5.75 -18.17
N LYS A 117 -8.35 4.56 -17.66
CA LYS A 117 -9.33 3.48 -17.46
C LYS A 117 -10.45 3.89 -16.49
N TYR A 118 -10.10 4.52 -15.37
CA TYR A 118 -11.06 5.02 -14.39
C TYR A 118 -12.02 6.05 -15.01
N ARG A 119 -11.50 7.02 -15.78
CA ARG A 119 -12.34 7.99 -16.49
C ARG A 119 -13.28 7.32 -17.50
N GLN A 120 -12.78 6.35 -18.25
CA GLN A 120 -13.58 5.61 -19.23
C GLN A 120 -14.73 4.85 -18.55
N VAL A 121 -14.44 4.11 -17.48
CA VAL A 121 -15.46 3.38 -16.71
C VAL A 121 -16.52 4.33 -16.16
N ARG A 122 -16.12 5.48 -15.61
CA ARG A 122 -17.06 6.49 -15.11
C ARG A 122 -17.95 7.06 -16.21
N GLN A 123 -17.39 7.35 -17.39
CA GLN A 123 -18.18 7.80 -18.53
C GLN A 123 -19.17 6.74 -19.00
N SER A 124 -18.74 5.47 -19.08
CA SER A 124 -19.62 4.36 -19.46
C SER A 124 -20.76 4.16 -18.44
N ILE A 125 -20.46 4.20 -17.14
CA ILE A 125 -21.49 4.10 -16.10
C ILE A 125 -22.48 5.28 -16.20
N GLN A 126 -21.98 6.51 -16.37
CA GLN A 126 -22.83 7.69 -16.55
C GLN A 126 -23.76 7.56 -17.76
N ALA A 127 -23.26 7.05 -18.88
CA ALA A 127 -24.03 6.87 -20.10
C ALA A 127 -25.11 5.78 -19.96
N SER A 128 -24.82 4.71 -19.22
CA SER A 128 -25.75 3.57 -19.06
C SER A 128 -26.76 3.76 -17.93
N PHE A 129 -26.40 4.42 -16.83
CA PHE A 129 -27.19 4.50 -15.60
C PHE A 129 -27.63 5.92 -15.22
N GLY A 130 -27.29 6.94 -16.02
CA GLY A 130 -27.63 8.33 -15.70
C GLY A 130 -26.86 8.85 -14.49
N SER A 131 -27.47 9.73 -13.68
CA SER A 131 -26.82 10.40 -12.53
C SER A 131 -27.15 9.80 -11.17
N ASP A 132 -27.91 8.71 -11.09
CA ASP A 132 -28.33 8.08 -9.83
C ASP A 132 -27.27 7.10 -9.28
N TRP A 133 -26.02 7.55 -9.22
CA TRP A 133 -24.90 6.79 -8.68
C TRP A 133 -23.83 7.75 -8.16
N HIS A 134 -23.00 7.24 -7.25
CA HIS A 134 -21.85 7.99 -6.76
C HIS A 134 -20.67 7.05 -6.52
N VAL A 135 -19.46 7.58 -6.70
CA VAL A 135 -18.22 6.86 -6.38
C VAL A 135 -18.02 6.91 -4.86
N VAL A 136 -18.01 5.75 -4.21
CA VAL A 136 -17.76 5.63 -2.77
C VAL A 136 -16.29 5.90 -2.44
N CYS A 137 -15.36 5.32 -3.19
CA CYS A 137 -13.92 5.56 -3.04
C CYS A 137 -13.40 6.44 -4.19
N LYS A 138 -13.41 7.75 -3.99
CA LYS A 138 -12.90 8.69 -4.98
C LYS A 138 -11.39 8.53 -5.16
N GLY A 139 -10.95 8.48 -6.41
CA GLY A 139 -9.55 8.59 -6.77
C GLY A 139 -8.67 7.37 -6.48
N ARG A 140 -9.20 6.21 -6.09
CA ARG A 140 -8.44 4.95 -5.95
C ARG A 140 -8.86 3.95 -7.03
N VAL A 141 -7.92 3.15 -7.53
CA VAL A 141 -8.25 1.99 -8.36
C VAL A 141 -8.20 0.74 -7.48
N CYS A 142 -9.36 0.11 -7.28
CA CYS A 142 -9.41 -1.29 -6.86
C CYS A 142 -8.98 -2.15 -8.07
N MET A 143 -7.72 -2.57 -8.08
CA MET A 143 -7.18 -3.56 -9.01
C MET A 143 -7.39 -4.98 -8.52
#